data_AF-A0A955N1I6-F1
#
_entry.id   AF-A0A955N1I6-F1
#
_cell.length_a   1.000
_cell.length_b   1.000
_cell.length_c   1.000
_cell.angle_alpha   90.00
_cell.angle_beta   90.00
_cell.angle_gamma   90.00
#
_symmetry.space_group_name_H-M   'P 1'
#
loop_
_entity.id
_entity.type
_entity.pdbx_description
1 polymer ?
#
loop_
_entity_poly.entity_id
_entity_poly.type
_entity_poly.pdbx_seq_one_letter_code
_entity_poly.pdbx_strand_id
1 'polypeptide(L)'
;MDFVIKPAPSGGGPSEFRQSMEPHPMVHQELPHDPTFGVYNRRLRSLDYGNVSSEDLYWRLRRQVILAHTGELATEIRGPDAEAMLNRVFTRDVSRVRVGRCSYQLACFADGGMIMDGVLLRLDADRFWYAQGDGEFHVWLRAQSEGFDVEVFETDVWISQVQGPRSMDVLAEVADDGMPERFRYFDLARINTGGQPVVISRTGFTNELGWEFYFG
;
A
#
# COMPACT_ATOMS: atom_id res chain seq x y z
N MET A 1 -22.68 -5.98 8.29
CA MET A 1 -23.48 -6.61 7.22
C MET A 1 -22.54 -6.57 6.04
N ASP A 2 -21.78 -7.64 5.88
CA ASP A 2 -20.59 -7.60 5.04
C ASP A 2 -21.02 -7.95 3.63
N PHE A 3 -20.97 -6.96 2.72
CA PHE A 3 -21.24 -7.19 1.32
C PHE A 3 -20.04 -7.92 0.73
N VAL A 4 -20.21 -9.24 0.54
CA VAL A 4 -19.23 -10.09 -0.11
C VAL A 4 -19.55 -10.17 -1.60
N ILE A 5 -18.58 -9.83 -2.46
CA ILE A 5 -18.71 -9.95 -3.91
C ILE A 5 -17.92 -11.19 -4.35
N LYS A 6 -18.60 -12.15 -4.97
CA LYS A 6 -17.95 -13.25 -5.69
C LYS A 6 -17.97 -12.98 -7.20
N PRO A 7 -16.86 -13.19 -7.92
CA PRO A 7 -16.85 -13.12 -9.37
C PRO A 7 -17.75 -14.21 -9.97
N ALA A 8 -18.68 -13.84 -10.85
CA ALA A 8 -19.57 -14.76 -11.56
C ALA A 8 -19.28 -14.74 -13.08
N PRO A 9 -19.32 -15.87 -13.79
CA PRO A 9 -19.13 -15.91 -15.24
C PRO A 9 -20.24 -15.11 -15.96
N SER A 10 -19.87 -14.17 -16.83
CA SER A 10 -20.81 -13.25 -17.47
C SER A 10 -21.54 -13.89 -18.66
N GLY A 11 -22.86 -14.07 -18.54
CA GLY A 11 -23.73 -14.61 -19.59
C GLY A 11 -24.76 -13.63 -20.18
N GLY A 12 -24.74 -12.34 -19.87
CA GLY A 12 -25.72 -11.38 -20.45
C GLY A 12 -25.58 -9.94 -19.96
N GLY A 13 -25.97 -8.97 -20.80
CA GLY A 13 -26.22 -7.57 -20.38
C GLY A 13 -27.54 -7.44 -19.59
N PRO A 14 -27.98 -6.25 -19.11
CA PRO A 14 -27.48 -4.87 -19.28
C PRO A 14 -26.54 -4.42 -18.15
N SER A 15 -25.79 -3.35 -18.43
CA SER A 15 -24.50 -2.99 -17.81
C SER A 15 -24.54 -1.85 -16.78
N GLU A 16 -25.57 -1.75 -15.94
CA GLU A 16 -25.70 -0.60 -15.01
C GLU A 16 -24.85 -0.69 -13.74
N PHE A 17 -24.31 -1.87 -13.42
CA PHE A 17 -23.34 -2.07 -12.33
C PHE A 17 -21.96 -2.48 -12.84
N ARG A 18 -21.60 -2.09 -14.07
CA ARG A 18 -20.21 -2.24 -14.54
C ARG A 18 -19.31 -1.33 -13.71
N GLN A 19 -18.75 -1.92 -12.65
CA GLN A 19 -17.62 -1.46 -11.83
C GLN A 19 -17.75 -0.03 -11.30
N SER A 20 -18.50 0.17 -10.21
CA SER A 20 -18.29 1.37 -9.37
C SER A 20 -17.00 1.28 -8.54
N MET A 21 -16.32 0.13 -8.54
CA MET A 21 -15.09 -0.12 -7.79
C MET A 21 -14.12 -0.88 -8.67
N GLU A 22 -12.94 -0.30 -8.87
CA GLU A 22 -11.88 -0.91 -9.66
C GLU A 22 -11.18 -2.01 -8.84
N PRO A 23 -11.04 -3.22 -9.38
CA PRO A 23 -10.18 -4.22 -8.77
C PRO A 23 -8.71 -3.86 -9.00
N HIS A 24 -7.84 -4.44 -8.18
CA HIS A 24 -6.41 -4.36 -8.39
C HIS A 24 -6.04 -4.79 -9.84
N PRO A 25 -5.14 -4.08 -10.56
CA PRO A 25 -4.78 -4.42 -11.95
C PRO A 25 -4.28 -5.86 -12.13
N MET A 26 -3.70 -6.43 -11.07
CA MET A 26 -3.21 -7.80 -11.04
C MET A 26 -4.17 -8.81 -10.39
N VAL A 27 -5.45 -8.46 -10.21
CA VAL A 27 -6.48 -9.34 -9.59
C VAL A 27 -6.57 -10.72 -10.24
N HIS A 28 -6.20 -10.85 -11.52
CA HIS A 28 -6.16 -12.12 -12.23
C HIS A 28 -5.25 -13.17 -11.57
N GLN A 29 -4.26 -12.75 -10.76
CA GLN A 29 -3.39 -13.63 -9.98
C GLN A 29 -4.14 -14.30 -8.82
N GLU A 30 -5.16 -13.63 -8.28
CA GLU A 30 -5.96 -14.11 -7.16
C GLU A 30 -7.13 -14.99 -7.62
N LEU A 31 -7.70 -14.75 -8.82
CA LEU A 31 -8.90 -15.45 -9.32
C LEU A 31 -8.83 -16.99 -9.29
N PRO A 32 -7.71 -17.66 -9.63
CA PRO A 32 -7.59 -19.12 -9.53
C PRO A 32 -7.77 -19.66 -8.10
N HIS A 33 -7.71 -18.80 -7.09
CA HIS A 33 -7.82 -19.14 -5.67
C HIS A 33 -9.24 -18.96 -5.10
N ASP A 34 -10.26 -18.77 -5.95
CA ASP A 34 -11.66 -18.49 -5.58
C ASP A 34 -11.78 -17.36 -4.53
N PRO A 35 -11.28 -16.15 -4.82
CA PRO A 35 -11.23 -15.07 -3.85
C PRO A 35 -12.63 -14.51 -3.56
N THR A 36 -12.85 -14.20 -2.29
CA THR A 36 -13.97 -13.39 -1.81
C THR A 36 -13.50 -11.95 -1.69
N PHE A 37 -14.15 -11.01 -2.37
CA PHE A 37 -13.78 -9.60 -2.32
C PHE A 37 -14.65 -8.80 -1.35
N GLY A 38 -14.02 -7.82 -0.70
CA GLY A 38 -14.66 -6.75 0.05
C GLY A 38 -14.17 -5.38 -0.41
N VAL A 39 -14.81 -4.34 0.11
CA VAL A 39 -14.45 -2.95 -0.18
C VAL A 39 -13.47 -2.45 0.88
N TYR A 40 -12.36 -1.89 0.44
CA TYR A 40 -11.34 -1.26 1.28
C TYR A 40 -10.74 -0.08 0.52
N ASN A 41 -10.75 1.14 1.09
CA ASN A 41 -10.33 2.37 0.42
C ASN A 41 -11.00 2.59 -0.94
N ARG A 42 -12.29 2.31 -1.05
CA ARG A 42 -13.06 2.37 -2.32
C ARG A 42 -12.53 1.45 -3.44
N ARG A 43 -11.64 0.50 -3.10
CA ARG A 43 -11.07 -0.52 -4.00
C ARG A 43 -11.59 -1.91 -3.61
N LEU A 44 -11.61 -2.84 -4.57
CA LEU A 44 -11.87 -4.25 -4.26
C LEU A 44 -10.58 -4.92 -3.78
N ARG A 45 -10.66 -5.56 -2.60
CA ARG A 45 -9.56 -6.31 -1.97
C ARG A 45 -10.02 -7.73 -1.64
N SER A 46 -9.17 -8.74 -1.90
CA SER A 46 -9.43 -10.11 -1.44
C SER A 46 -9.46 -10.16 0.10
N LEU A 47 -10.49 -10.78 0.67
CA LEU A 47 -10.65 -11.01 2.10
C LEU A 47 -10.32 -12.45 2.49
N ASP A 48 -10.68 -13.41 1.63
CA ASP A 48 -10.47 -14.84 1.85
C ASP A 48 -10.43 -15.60 0.51
N TYR A 49 -9.97 -16.86 0.54
CA TYR A 49 -9.78 -17.71 -0.64
C TYR A 49 -10.53 -19.05 -0.46
N GLY A 50 -11.49 -19.34 -1.33
CA GLY A 50 -12.39 -20.50 -1.18
C GLY A 50 -11.71 -21.86 -1.33
N ASN A 51 -10.53 -21.92 -1.98
CA ASN A 51 -9.80 -23.17 -2.20
C ASN A 51 -8.51 -23.32 -1.40
N VAL A 52 -8.23 -22.42 -0.45
CA VAL A 52 -7.09 -22.51 0.48
C VAL A 52 -7.55 -22.18 1.89
N SER A 53 -7.25 -23.04 2.87
CA SER A 53 -7.60 -22.74 4.26
C SER A 53 -6.74 -21.60 4.84
N SER A 54 -7.27 -20.88 5.83
CA SER A 54 -6.48 -19.85 6.54
C SER A 54 -5.25 -20.43 7.24
N GLU A 55 -5.30 -21.70 7.68
CA GLU A 55 -4.15 -22.40 8.26
C GLU A 55 -3.06 -22.66 7.20
N ASP A 56 -3.45 -23.09 6.00
CA ASP A 56 -2.50 -23.29 4.90
C ASP A 56 -1.85 -21.96 4.48
N LEU A 57 -2.62 -20.88 4.39
CA LEU A 57 -2.09 -19.53 4.12
C LEU A 57 -1.10 -19.10 5.19
N TYR A 58 -1.43 -19.32 6.47
CA TYR A 58 -0.53 -19.05 7.58
C TYR A 58 0.78 -19.83 7.43
N TRP A 59 0.74 -21.14 7.20
CA TRP A 59 1.97 -21.93 7.07
C TRP A 59 2.77 -21.60 5.81
N ARG A 60 2.13 -21.20 4.71
CA ARG A 60 2.80 -20.66 3.52
C ARG A 60 3.52 -19.35 3.84
N LEU A 61 2.85 -18.41 4.49
CA LEU A 61 3.47 -17.15 4.95
C LEU A 61 4.67 -17.42 5.88
N ARG A 62 4.52 -18.34 6.84
CA ARG A 62 5.56 -18.65 7.83
C ARG A 62 6.76 -19.43 7.28
N ARG A 63 6.59 -20.19 6.19
CA ARG A 63 7.61 -21.14 5.69
C ARG A 63 8.07 -20.86 4.26
N GLN A 64 7.35 -20.03 3.52
CA GLN A 64 7.55 -19.78 2.10
C GLN A 64 7.43 -18.28 1.78
N VAL A 65 6.51 -17.91 0.89
CA VAL A 65 6.23 -16.55 0.46
C VAL A 65 4.77 -16.46 0.03
N ILE A 66 4.14 -15.31 0.26
CA ILE A 66 2.83 -14.94 -0.27
C ILE A 66 2.94 -13.61 -1.02
N LEU A 67 2.06 -13.43 -1.98
CA LEU A 67 1.75 -12.15 -2.61
C LEU A 67 0.35 -11.75 -2.16
N ALA A 68 0.17 -10.50 -1.73
CA ALA A 68 -1.15 -9.98 -1.36
C ALA A 68 -1.31 -8.53 -1.82
N HIS A 69 -2.47 -8.24 -2.44
CA HIS A 69 -2.86 -6.87 -2.78
C HIS A 69 -3.53 -6.23 -1.57
N THR A 70 -2.95 -5.15 -1.02
CA THR A 70 -3.33 -4.64 0.31
C THR A 70 -4.64 -3.86 0.29
N GLY A 71 -4.97 -3.26 -0.86
CA GLY A 71 -6.09 -2.33 -0.99
C GLY A 71 -5.78 -0.95 -0.42
N GLU A 72 -4.60 -0.73 0.18
CA GLU A 72 -4.20 0.58 0.70
C GLU A 72 -4.17 1.63 -0.42
N LEU A 73 -4.41 2.87 -0.02
CA LEU A 73 -4.39 4.02 -0.90
C LEU A 73 -3.14 4.84 -0.64
N ALA A 74 -2.37 5.13 -1.70
CA ALA A 74 -1.25 6.06 -1.61
C ALA A 74 -1.74 7.49 -1.89
N THR A 75 -1.54 8.37 -0.91
CA THR A 75 -1.68 9.82 -1.09
C THR A 75 -0.31 10.43 -1.32
N GLU A 76 -0.15 11.26 -2.36
CA GLU A 76 1.05 12.06 -2.56
C GLU A 76 0.93 13.41 -1.85
N ILE A 77 1.98 13.78 -1.12
CA ILE A 77 2.15 15.07 -0.46
C ILE A 77 3.47 15.64 -0.96
N ARG A 78 3.41 16.80 -1.64
CA ARG A 78 4.62 17.43 -2.19
C ARG A 78 4.59 18.95 -2.10
N GLY A 79 5.77 19.54 -1.94
CA GLY A 79 5.94 20.98 -1.87
C GLY A 79 6.92 21.38 -0.77
N PRO A 80 7.48 22.59 -0.83
CA PRO A 80 8.56 23.02 0.06
C PRO A 80 8.20 22.96 1.55
N ASP A 81 6.91 23.11 1.88
CA ASP A 81 6.41 23.06 3.25
C ASP A 81 5.91 21.67 3.69
N ALA A 82 6.05 20.63 2.85
CA ALA A 82 5.47 19.30 3.11
C ALA A 82 5.96 18.69 4.42
N GLU A 83 7.26 18.79 4.73
CA GLU A 83 7.79 18.28 6.00
C GLU A 83 7.21 19.03 7.22
N ALA A 84 7.05 20.35 7.13
CA ALA A 84 6.50 21.16 8.21
C ALA A 84 5.02 20.84 8.44
N MET A 85 4.24 20.73 7.37
CA MET A 85 2.84 20.33 7.40
C MET A 85 2.67 18.91 7.97
N LEU A 86 3.49 17.95 7.54
CA LEU A 86 3.42 16.57 8.05
C LEU A 86 3.85 16.47 9.52
N ASN A 87 4.79 17.30 10.01
CA ASN A 87 5.12 17.39 11.43
C ASN A 87 4.00 17.97 12.29
N ARG A 88 3.11 18.78 11.72
CA ARG A 88 1.89 19.24 12.39
C ARG A 88 0.83 18.14 12.45
N VAL A 89 0.76 17.32 11.41
CA VAL A 89 -0.22 16.23 11.27
C VAL A 89 0.12 15.01 12.12
N PHE A 90 1.38 14.57 12.07
CA PHE A 90 1.78 13.30 12.67
C PHE A 90 2.44 13.48 14.04
N THR A 91 2.22 12.48 14.88
CA THR A 91 2.78 12.45 16.24
C THR A 91 4.28 12.15 16.28
N ARG A 92 4.85 11.50 15.26
CA ARG A 92 6.30 11.24 15.18
C ARG A 92 6.95 12.22 14.23
N ASP A 93 8.09 12.75 14.69
CA ASP A 93 8.91 13.72 13.97
C ASP A 93 9.33 13.21 12.58
N VAL A 94 8.78 13.86 11.54
CA VAL A 94 9.00 13.59 10.12
C VAL A 94 10.36 14.09 9.66
N SER A 95 10.93 15.12 10.32
CA SER A 95 12.25 15.68 9.95
C SER A 95 13.38 14.65 10.13
N ARG A 96 13.16 13.66 11.01
CA ARG A 96 14.09 12.55 11.27
C ARG A 96 14.04 11.45 10.21
N VAL A 97 13.03 11.47 9.34
CA VAL A 97 12.88 10.52 8.24
C VAL A 97 13.71 11.00 7.07
N ARG A 98 14.79 10.27 6.77
CA ARG A 98 15.68 10.61 5.64
C ARG A 98 15.03 10.25 4.31
N VAL A 99 15.41 10.92 3.23
CA VAL A 99 15.06 10.49 1.86
C VAL A 99 15.49 9.03 1.66
N GLY A 100 14.63 8.23 1.02
CA GLY A 100 14.86 6.79 0.87
C GLY A 100 14.53 5.98 2.13
N ARG A 101 13.74 6.53 3.05
CA ARG A 101 13.25 5.82 4.25
C ARG A 101 11.75 5.93 4.38
N CYS A 102 11.18 4.94 5.05
CA CYS A 102 9.81 4.96 5.53
C CYS A 102 9.77 5.30 7.03
N SER A 103 8.58 5.65 7.52
CA SER A 103 8.25 5.73 8.95
C SER A 103 6.79 5.39 9.17
N TYR A 104 6.49 4.59 10.19
CA TYR A 104 5.12 4.33 10.60
C TYR A 104 4.62 5.50 11.44
N GLN A 105 3.53 6.11 10.99
CA GLN A 105 3.01 7.37 11.51
C GLN A 105 1.60 7.19 12.07
N LEU A 106 1.27 8.04 13.03
CA LEU A 106 -0.04 8.12 13.66
C LEU A 106 -0.50 9.57 13.60
N ALA A 107 -1.69 9.79 13.06
CA ALA A 107 -2.40 11.06 13.11
C ALA A 107 -3.47 11.00 14.19
N CYS A 108 -3.56 12.06 15.00
CA CYS A 108 -4.51 12.15 16.11
C CYS A 108 -5.30 13.47 16.03
N PHE A 109 -6.50 13.45 16.59
CA PHE A 109 -7.24 14.67 16.93
C PHE A 109 -6.53 15.42 18.05
N ALA A 110 -6.95 16.67 18.27
CA ALA A 110 -6.38 17.54 19.30
C ALA A 110 -6.56 17.00 20.74
N ASP A 111 -7.56 16.14 20.97
CA ASP A 111 -7.79 15.46 22.25
C ASP A 111 -6.99 14.15 22.41
N GLY A 112 -6.21 13.78 21.39
CA GLY A 112 -5.39 12.57 21.37
C GLY A 112 -6.07 11.34 20.77
N GLY A 113 -7.34 11.41 20.37
CA GLY A 113 -8.02 10.31 19.68
C GLY A 113 -7.38 10.00 18.32
N MET A 114 -7.19 8.71 17.99
CA MET A 114 -6.55 8.30 16.73
C MET A 114 -7.46 8.54 15.52
N ILE A 115 -6.92 9.19 14.48
CA ILE A 115 -7.59 9.41 13.19
C ILE A 115 -7.22 8.31 12.21
N MET A 116 -5.91 8.08 12.06
CA MET A 116 -5.35 7.18 11.06
C MET A 116 -3.94 6.76 11.45
N ASP A 117 -3.58 5.54 11.07
CA ASP A 117 -2.22 5.02 11.08
C ASP A 117 -1.80 4.60 9.66
N GLY A 118 -0.51 4.42 9.44
CA GLY A 118 0.00 4.08 8.11
C GLY A 118 1.49 4.30 7.96
N VAL A 119 1.97 4.06 6.75
CA VAL A 119 3.40 4.18 6.41
C VAL A 119 3.61 5.43 5.57
N LEU A 120 4.44 6.34 6.08
CA LEU A 120 4.98 7.46 5.31
C LEU A 120 6.25 7.02 4.60
N LEU A 121 6.36 7.33 3.31
CA LEU A 121 7.51 7.08 2.44
C LEU A 121 8.08 8.45 2.04
N ARG A 122 9.35 8.72 2.36
CA ARG A 122 10.03 9.95 1.91
C ARG A 122 10.77 9.68 0.60
N LEU A 123 10.13 10.03 -0.51
CA LEU A 123 10.62 9.81 -1.87
C LEU A 123 11.71 10.80 -2.27
N ASP A 124 11.56 12.05 -1.83
CA ASP A 124 12.52 13.14 -2.06
C ASP A 124 12.51 14.12 -0.87
N ALA A 125 13.29 15.19 -0.92
CA ALA A 125 13.39 16.20 0.13
C ALA A 125 12.02 16.78 0.50
N ASP A 126 11.17 17.03 -0.50
CA ASP A 126 9.88 17.70 -0.41
C ASP A 126 8.74 16.86 -1.01
N ARG A 127 8.96 15.56 -1.22
CA ARG A 127 7.98 14.63 -1.82
C ARG A 127 7.80 13.37 -0.99
N PHE A 128 6.56 13.08 -0.64
CA PHE A 128 6.18 11.98 0.23
C PHE A 128 5.01 11.21 -0.36
N TRP A 129 4.96 9.91 -0.09
CA TRP A 129 3.73 9.12 -0.16
C TRP A 129 3.30 8.72 1.24
N TYR A 130 2.00 8.70 1.48
CA TYR A 130 1.39 8.12 2.67
C TYR A 130 0.48 6.98 2.25
N ALA A 131 0.88 5.75 2.60
CA ALA A 131 0.06 4.55 2.45
C ALA A 131 -0.90 4.50 3.64
N GLN A 132 -2.18 4.84 3.39
CA GLN A 132 -3.22 4.84 4.40
C GLN A 132 -4.07 3.57 4.36
N GLY A 133 -4.57 3.18 5.54
CA GLY A 133 -5.67 2.23 5.65
C GLY A 133 -7.01 2.83 5.22
N ASP A 134 -8.11 2.09 5.47
CA ASP A 134 -9.46 2.49 5.06
C ASP A 134 -9.95 3.72 5.84
N GLY A 135 -10.39 4.76 5.11
CA GLY A 135 -10.99 5.96 5.68
C GLY A 135 -10.70 7.25 4.90
N GLU A 136 -11.35 8.33 5.31
CA GLU A 136 -11.32 9.64 4.63
C GLU A 136 -10.09 10.50 4.99
N PHE A 137 -8.93 9.86 5.22
CA PHE A 137 -7.74 10.58 5.68
C PHE A 137 -7.14 11.50 4.62
N HIS A 138 -7.24 11.14 3.34
CA HIS A 138 -6.86 12.02 2.23
C HIS A 138 -7.56 13.39 2.27
N VAL A 139 -8.88 13.41 2.49
CA VAL A 139 -9.67 14.65 2.57
C VAL A 139 -9.24 15.50 3.76
N TRP A 140 -8.97 14.84 4.90
CA TRP A 140 -8.47 15.51 6.10
C TRP A 140 -7.06 16.08 5.88
N LEU A 141 -6.14 15.35 5.22
CA LEU A 141 -4.81 15.84 4.87
C LEU A 141 -4.88 17.07 3.96
N ARG A 142 -5.80 17.09 2.98
CA ARG A 142 -6.04 18.28 2.15
C ARG A 142 -6.46 19.48 3.00
N ALA A 143 -7.35 19.29 3.97
CA ALA A 143 -7.73 20.38 4.87
C ALA A 143 -6.56 20.88 5.73
N GLN A 144 -5.65 19.99 6.16
CA GLN A 144 -4.45 20.37 6.92
C GLN A 144 -3.37 21.08 6.08
N SER A 145 -3.47 21.06 4.75
CA SER A 145 -2.52 21.76 3.87
C SER A 145 -2.78 23.26 3.79
N GLU A 146 -3.92 23.76 4.29
CA GLU A 146 -4.26 25.17 4.23
C GLU A 146 -3.21 26.03 4.97
N GLY A 147 -2.67 27.03 4.27
CA GLY A 147 -1.63 27.92 4.78
C GLY A 147 -0.19 27.41 4.61
N PHE A 148 0.01 26.26 3.97
CA PHE A 148 1.31 25.74 3.57
C PHE A 148 1.45 25.72 2.04
N ASP A 149 2.66 25.87 1.52
CA ASP A 149 2.96 25.63 0.09
C ASP A 149 3.14 24.12 -0.15
N VAL A 150 2.01 23.40 -0.20
CA VAL A 150 1.93 21.94 -0.33
C VAL A 150 0.74 21.54 -1.20
N GLU A 151 0.97 20.61 -2.13
CA GLU A 151 -0.06 19.89 -2.85
C GLU A 151 -0.30 18.51 -2.21
N VAL A 152 -1.58 18.14 -2.04
CA VAL A 152 -2.01 16.82 -1.56
C VAL A 152 -3.03 16.23 -2.53
N PHE A 153 -2.72 15.08 -3.13
CA PHE A 153 -3.61 14.43 -4.10
C PHE A 153 -3.56 12.90 -4.00
N GLU A 154 -4.67 12.26 -4.37
CA GLU A 154 -4.74 10.80 -4.50
C GLU A 154 -3.93 10.37 -5.72
N THR A 155 -3.23 9.25 -5.60
CA THR A 155 -2.45 8.69 -6.71
C THR A 155 -3.16 7.48 -7.30
N ASP A 156 -2.85 7.16 -8.56
CA ASP A 156 -3.28 5.91 -9.20
C ASP A 156 -2.39 4.71 -8.80
N VAL A 157 -1.59 4.88 -7.74
CA VAL A 157 -0.66 3.86 -7.26
C VAL A 157 -1.42 2.76 -6.50
N TRP A 158 -1.09 1.52 -6.85
CA TRP A 158 -1.53 0.31 -6.20
C TRP A 158 -0.42 -0.25 -5.33
N ILE A 159 -0.80 -0.69 -4.13
CA ILE A 159 0.13 -1.21 -3.12
C ILE A 159 -0.10 -2.72 -2.99
N SER A 160 1.01 -3.45 -3.09
CA SER A 160 1.05 -4.90 -2.94
C SER A 160 2.26 -5.30 -2.12
N GLN A 161 2.16 -6.45 -1.45
CA GLN A 161 3.20 -6.93 -0.56
C GLN A 161 3.62 -8.36 -0.90
N VAL A 162 4.93 -8.60 -0.81
CA VAL A 162 5.56 -9.92 -0.93
C VAL A 162 6.17 -10.25 0.43
N GLN A 163 5.57 -11.22 1.13
CA GLN A 163 5.86 -11.49 2.55
C GLN A 163 6.18 -12.96 2.79
N GLY A 164 7.09 -13.23 3.72
CA GLY A 164 7.53 -14.57 4.11
C GLY A 164 9.06 -14.74 4.02
N PRO A 165 9.64 -15.80 4.61
CA PRO A 165 11.08 -15.99 4.66
C PRO A 165 11.78 -16.06 3.29
N ARG A 166 11.05 -16.37 2.21
CA ARG A 166 11.56 -16.41 0.84
C ARG A 166 11.26 -15.16 0.00
N SER A 167 10.73 -14.11 0.61
CA SER A 167 10.35 -12.87 -0.08
C SER A 167 11.53 -12.16 -0.76
N MET A 168 12.72 -12.23 -0.18
CA MET A 168 13.93 -11.61 -0.74
C MET A 168 14.50 -12.40 -1.92
N ASP A 169 14.29 -13.72 -1.97
CA ASP A 169 14.62 -14.53 -3.14
C ASP A 169 13.79 -14.04 -4.34
N VAL A 170 12.49 -13.79 -4.12
CA VAL A 170 11.60 -13.25 -5.15
C VAL A 170 12.08 -11.88 -5.62
N LEU A 171 12.45 -10.98 -4.69
CA LEU A 171 12.96 -9.66 -5.05
C LEU A 171 14.21 -9.73 -5.93
N ALA A 172 15.13 -10.66 -5.63
CA ALA A 172 16.36 -10.83 -6.40
C ALA A 172 16.10 -11.35 -7.82
N GLU A 173 15.08 -12.18 -8.02
CA GLU A 173 14.70 -12.70 -9.33
C GLU A 173 13.96 -11.67 -10.20
N VAL A 174 13.19 -10.77 -9.60
CA VAL A 174 12.36 -9.80 -10.35
C VAL A 174 13.04 -8.44 -10.57
N ALA A 175 14.14 -8.15 -9.87
CA ALA A 175 14.88 -6.90 -10.03
C ALA A 175 15.83 -6.99 -11.23
N ASP A 176 15.46 -6.37 -12.35
CA ASP A 176 16.15 -6.45 -13.64
C ASP A 176 17.63 -6.00 -13.54
N ASP A 177 17.89 -4.97 -12.74
CA ASP A 177 19.24 -4.40 -12.53
C ASP A 177 19.94 -4.95 -11.27
N GLY A 178 19.37 -5.99 -10.67
CA GLY A 178 19.83 -6.56 -9.41
C GLY A 178 19.28 -5.85 -8.16
N MET A 179 19.66 -6.40 -7.01
CA MET A 179 19.18 -5.94 -5.70
C MET A 179 19.69 -4.53 -5.38
N PRO A 180 18.89 -3.70 -4.68
CA PRO A 180 19.38 -2.43 -4.14
C PRO A 180 20.61 -2.67 -3.25
N GLU A 181 21.64 -1.82 -3.39
CA GLU A 181 22.88 -1.91 -2.59
C GLU A 181 22.60 -1.95 -1.09
N ARG A 182 21.55 -1.25 -0.64
CA ARG A 182 21.11 -1.23 0.75
C ARG A 182 19.59 -1.26 0.85
N PHE A 183 19.06 -2.30 1.51
CA PHE A 183 17.62 -2.48 1.73
C PHE A 183 17.28 -3.09 3.11
N ARG A 184 17.56 -2.32 4.16
CA ARG A 184 17.31 -2.66 5.57
C ARG A 184 15.87 -2.32 5.97
N TYR A 185 15.48 -2.68 7.19
CA TYR A 185 14.12 -2.40 7.70
C TYR A 185 13.71 -0.95 7.51
N PHE A 186 12.55 -0.71 6.89
CA PHE A 186 12.04 0.63 6.55
C PHE A 186 12.95 1.44 5.59
N ASP A 187 13.80 0.79 4.79
CA ASP A 187 14.40 1.42 3.61
C ASP A 187 13.38 1.46 2.46
N LEU A 188 13.54 2.47 1.60
CA LEU A 188 12.81 2.69 0.37
C LEU A 188 13.82 2.69 -0.77
N ALA A 189 13.50 2.03 -1.88
CA ALA A 189 14.34 1.97 -3.06
C ALA A 189 13.50 2.04 -4.33
N ARG A 190 14.16 2.23 -5.47
CA ARG A 190 13.59 2.04 -6.81
C ARG A 190 14.31 0.88 -7.46
N ILE A 191 13.56 0.01 -8.11
CA ILE A 191 14.09 -1.07 -8.94
C ILE A 191 13.42 -1.00 -10.31
N ASN A 192 14.06 -1.57 -11.32
CA ASN A 192 13.37 -1.92 -12.56
C ASN A 192 12.91 -3.39 -12.48
N THR A 193 11.69 -3.66 -12.92
CA THR A 193 11.15 -5.01 -13.04
C THR A 193 10.27 -5.08 -14.27
N GLY A 194 10.51 -6.06 -15.15
CA GLY A 194 9.80 -6.14 -16.44
C GLY A 194 9.97 -4.88 -17.30
N GLY A 195 11.10 -4.18 -17.18
CA GLY A 195 11.37 -2.92 -17.88
C GLY A 195 10.63 -1.69 -17.34
N GLN A 196 9.98 -1.79 -16.17
CA GLN A 196 9.25 -0.69 -15.55
C GLN A 196 9.88 -0.28 -14.21
N PRO A 197 10.06 1.03 -13.96
CA PRO A 197 10.55 1.51 -12.67
C PRO A 197 9.45 1.40 -11.61
N VAL A 198 9.76 0.70 -10.52
CA VAL A 198 8.84 0.46 -9.40
C VAL A 198 9.49 0.92 -8.10
N VAL A 199 8.72 1.61 -7.27
CA VAL A 199 9.12 1.96 -5.90
C VAL A 199 8.88 0.75 -5.01
N ILE A 200 9.84 0.41 -4.16
CA ILE A 200 9.73 -0.68 -3.18
C ILE A 200 10.11 -0.19 -1.79
N SER A 201 9.47 -0.73 -0.76
CA SER A 201 9.81 -0.48 0.64
C SER A 201 9.99 -1.77 1.42
N ARG A 202 10.90 -1.76 2.39
CA ARG A 202 11.14 -2.91 3.28
C ARG A 202 10.19 -2.84 4.49
N THR A 203 8.90 -2.90 4.18
CA THR A 203 7.73 -2.82 5.08
C THR A 203 6.78 -4.00 4.85
N GLY A 204 5.71 -4.08 5.65
CA GLY A 204 4.73 -5.15 5.57
C GLY A 204 3.90 -5.31 6.84
N PHE A 205 2.68 -5.81 6.69
CA PHE A 205 1.73 -5.97 7.80
C PHE A 205 1.88 -7.29 8.57
N THR A 206 2.51 -8.30 7.95
CA THR A 206 2.53 -9.69 8.44
C THR A 206 3.53 -9.96 9.56
N ASN A 207 4.39 -8.99 9.88
CA ASN A 207 5.55 -9.16 10.76
C ASN A 207 6.53 -10.27 10.29
N GLU A 208 6.48 -10.65 9.02
CA GLU A 208 7.46 -11.51 8.36
C GLU A 208 8.53 -10.67 7.65
N LEU A 209 9.59 -11.34 7.20
CA LEU A 209 10.48 -10.74 6.22
C LEU A 209 9.69 -10.45 4.95
N GLY A 210 9.81 -9.24 4.41
CA GLY A 210 9.15 -8.89 3.18
C GLY A 210 9.35 -7.45 2.77
N TRP A 211 8.64 -7.12 1.71
CA TRP A 211 8.69 -5.82 1.06
C TRP A 211 7.35 -5.54 0.39
N GLU A 212 7.10 -4.26 0.15
CA GLU A 212 5.95 -3.76 -0.58
C GLU A 212 6.43 -3.09 -1.86
N PHE A 213 5.55 -3.08 -2.86
CA PHE A 213 5.79 -2.39 -4.12
C PHE A 213 4.60 -1.54 -4.51
N TYR A 214 4.93 -0.42 -5.13
CA TYR A 214 4.05 0.67 -5.45
C TYR A 214 4.13 0.91 -6.95
N PHE A 215 3.07 0.57 -7.67
CA PHE A 215 3.03 0.64 -9.13
C PHE A 215 1.77 1.38 -9.59
N GLY A 216 1.88 2.07 -10.72
CA GLY A 216 0.78 2.77 -11.38
C GLY A 216 0.76 2.45 -12.86
#